data_AF-A0A0B1QW24-F1
#
_entry.id   AF-A0A0B1QW24-F1
#
_cell.length_a   1.000
_cell.length_b   1.000
_cell.length_c   1.000
_cell.angle_alpha   90.00
_cell.angle_beta   90.00
_cell.angle_gamma   90.00
#
_symmetry.space_group_name_H-M   'P 1'
#
loop_
_entity.id
_entity.type
_entity.pdbx_description
1 polymer ?
#
loop_
_entity_poly.entity_id
_entity_poly.type
_entity_poly.pdbx_seq_one_letter_code
_entity_poly.pdbx_strand_id
1 'polypeptide(L)' 'MALLNVEKLSVHFGDEKTPFRAVDRISYQVEQGQVVGIVGESG' A
#
# COMPACT_ATOMS: atom_id res chain seq x y z
N MET A 1 -16.68 -10.59 -4.75
CA MET A 1 -16.47 -9.16 -5.08
C MET A 1 -15.65 -8.66 -3.92
N ALA A 2 -14.47 -8.11 -4.20
CA ALA A 2 -13.57 -7.67 -3.15
C ALA A 2 -14.27 -6.68 -2.21
N LEU A 3 -14.16 -6.93 -0.92
CA LEU A 3 -14.63 -6.01 0.13
C LEU A 3 -13.75 -4.76 0.16
N LEU A 4 -12.45 -4.94 -0.07
CA LEU A 4 -11.47 -3.87 -0.26
C LEU A 4 -10.70 -4.12 -1.56
N ASN A 5 -10.64 -3.09 -2.41
CA ASN A 5 -9.81 -3.08 -3.61
C ASN A 5 -8.87 -1.88 -3.56
N VAL A 6 -7.56 -2.14 -3.57
CA VAL A 6 -6.51 -1.11 -3.61
C VAL A 6 -5.82 -1.21 -4.96
N GLU A 7 -5.77 -0.10 -5.69
CA GLU A 7 -5.19 -0.05 -7.03
C GLU A 7 -4.08 0.98 -7.12
N LYS A 8 -2.88 0.54 -7.48
CA LYS A 8 -1.69 1.37 -7.76
C LYS A 8 -1.42 2.43 -6.69
N LEU A 9 -1.67 2.09 -5.42
CA LEU A 9 -1.46 2.98 -4.28
C LEU A 9 0.02 3.36 -4.21
N SER A 10 0.30 4.66 -4.17
CA SER A 10 1.62 5.19 -3.89
C SER A 10 1.53 6.24 -2.80
N VAL A 11 2.47 6.19 -1.85
CA VAL A 11 2.54 7.14 -0.73
C VAL A 11 3.94 7.74 -0.72
N HIS A 12 4.00 9.07 -0.73
CA HIS A 12 5.24 9.83 -0.72
C HIS A 12 5.29 10.71 0.54
N PHE A 13 6.48 10.81 1.12
CA PHE A 13 6.81 11.65 2.27
C PHE A 13 8.02 12.54 1.93
N GLY A 14 8.31 13.53 2.77
CA GLY A 14 9.42 14.46 2.58
C GLY A 14 9.04 15.72 1.81
N ASP A 15 10.00 16.64 1.71
CA ASP A 15 9.81 17.93 1.06
C ASP A 15 9.84 17.82 -0.47
N GLU A 16 9.32 18.84 -1.17
CA GLU A 16 9.25 18.88 -2.65
C GLU A 16 10.59 18.59 -3.34
N LYS A 17 11.71 18.98 -2.73
CA LYS A 17 13.05 18.82 -3.29
C LYS A 17 13.60 17.40 -3.14
N THR A 18 13.14 16.65 -2.15
CA THR A 18 13.63 15.31 -1.83
C THR A 18 12.48 14.43 -1.36
N PRO A 19 11.57 14.06 -2.28
CA PRO A 19 10.48 13.16 -1.94
C PRO A 19 11.01 11.74 -1.76
N PHE A 20 10.50 11.06 -0.73
CA PHE A 20 10.71 9.65 -0.44
C PHE A 20 9.41 8.89 -0.71
N ARG A 21 9.50 7.77 -1.44
CA ARG A 21 8.33 6.93 -1.74
C ARG A 21 8.28 5.75 -0.76
N ALA A 22 7.38 5.82 0.22
CA ALA A 22 7.18 4.74 1.19
C ALA A 22 6.35 3.58 0.64
N VAL A 23 5.44 3.87 -0.30
CA VAL A 23 4.65 2.84 -1.00
C VAL A 23 4.72 3.14 -2.49
N ASP A 24 5.05 2.14 -3.31
CA ASP A 24 5.16 2.30 -4.78
C ASP A 24 4.17 1.41 -5.53
N ARG A 25 3.10 2.02 -6.05
CA ARG A 25 2.14 1.44 -6.99
C ARG A 25 1.66 0.05 -6.61
N ILE A 26 1.41 -0.20 -5.33
CA ILE A 26 0.93 -1.50 -4.86
C ILE A 26 -0.55 -1.66 -5.20
N SER A 27 -0.93 -2.88 -5.59
CA SER A 27 -2.32 -3.25 -5.81
C SER A 27 -2.62 -4.56 -5.07
N TYR A 28 -3.72 -4.60 -4.35
CA TYR A 28 -4.18 -5.82 -3.69
C TYR A 28 -5.68 -5.77 -3.42
N GLN A 29 -6.27 -6.94 -3.18
CA GLN A 29 -7.69 -7.10 -2.89
C GLN A 29 -7.86 -7.91 -1.61
N VAL A 30 -8.92 -7.61 -0.86
CA VAL A 30 -9.35 -8.38 0.30
C VAL A 30 -10.82 -8.74 0.09
N GLU A 31 -11.12 -10.02 0.03
CA GLU A 31 -12.50 -10.52 -0.07
C GLU A 31 -13.18 -10.51 1.30
N GLN A 32 -14.51 -10.53 1.31
CA GLN A 32 -15.28 -10.58 2.56
C GLN A 32 -14.95 -11.86 3.35
N GLY A 33 -14.57 -11.69 4.61
CA GLY A 33 -14.17 -12.79 5.50
C GLY A 33 -12.71 -13.25 5.36
N GLN A 34 -11.94 -12.67 4.44
CA GLN A 34 -10.50 -12.94 4.29
C GLN A 34 -9.69 -12.17 5.35
N VAL A 35 -8.71 -12.85 5.95
CA VAL A 35 -7.69 -12.23 6.81
C VAL A 35 -6.41 -12.07 6.01
N VAL A 36 -5.86 -10.85 5.98
CA VAL A 36 -4.60 -10.52 5.29
C VAL A 36 -3.63 -9.93 6.31
N GLY A 37 -2.41 -10.46 6.35
CA GLY A 37 -1.30 -9.91 7.12
C GLY A 37 -0.26 -9.29 6.18
N ILE A 38 0.14 -8.06 6.47
CA ILE A 38 1.26 -7.39 5.78
C ILE A 38 2.45 -7.46 6.74
N VAL A 39 3.58 -7.93 6.23
CA VAL A 39 4.85 -8.06 6.97
C VAL A 39 5.96 -7.38 6.19
N GLY A 40 6.98 -6.90 6.90
CA GLY A 40 8.13 -6.23 6.31
C GLY A 40 9.24 -6.04 7.34
N GLU A 41 10.44 -5.72 6.85
CA GLU A 41 11.54 -5.26 7.70
C GLU A 41 11.28 -3.83 8.19
N SER A 42 12.17 -3.30 9.03
CA SER A 42 12.07 -1.91 9.47
C SER A 42 12.42 -0.97 8.32
N GLY A 43 11.43 -0.23 7.84
CA GLY A 43 11.57 0.76 6.75
C GLY A 43 10.97 0.24 5.45
#